data_AF-A0A7V5TM97-F1
#
_entry.id   AF-A0A7V5TM97-F1
#
_cell.length_a   1.000
_cell.length_b   1.000
_cell.length_c   1.000
_cell.angle_alpha   90.00
_cell.angle_beta   90.00
_cell.angle_gamma   90.00
#
_symmetry.space_group_name_H-M   'P 1'
#
loop_
_entity.id
_entity.type
_entity.pdbx_description
1 polymer ?
#
loop_
_entity_poly.entity_id
_entity_poly.type
_entity_poly.pdbx_seq_one_letter_code
_entity_poly.pdbx_strand_id
1 'polypeptide(L)' 'MIYKVSFVIIGRHHPGEIVNMDTPPHVGDKIQLGDETFEITEVVALIPPRGEFAYLHATCKPVEEED' A
#
# COMPACT_ATOMS: atom_id res chain seq x y z
N MET A 1 -12.94 -12.10 0.95
CA MET A 1 -11.52 -12.03 0.56
C MET A 1 -10.83 -10.88 1.28
N ILE A 2 -9.70 -11.16 1.94
CA ILE A 2 -8.84 -10.21 2.64
C ILE A 2 -7.58 -9.99 1.79
N TYR A 3 -7.21 -8.74 1.57
CA TYR A 3 -5.99 -8.34 0.87
C TYR A 3 -4.91 -8.00 1.90
N LYS A 4 -3.86 -8.81 1.96
CA LYS A 4 -2.67 -8.51 2.75
C LYS A 4 -1.74 -7.66 1.91
N VAL A 5 -1.65 -6.37 2.22
CA VAL A 5 -0.90 -5.40 1.42
C VAL A 5 0.37 -5.02 2.15
N SER A 6 1.53 -5.25 1.52
CA SER A 6 2.82 -4.73 1.96
C SER A 6 3.07 -3.38 1.30
N PHE A 7 2.98 -2.31 2.08
CA PHE A 7 3.26 -0.94 1.64
C PHE A 7 4.74 -0.64 1.79
N VAL A 8 5.40 -0.34 0.67
CA VAL A 8 6.81 0.05 0.61
C VAL A 8 6.92 1.49 0.15
N ILE A 9 7.67 2.28 0.92
CA ILE A 9 7.78 3.72 0.69
C ILE A 9 9.08 4.02 -0.03
N ILE A 10 8.97 4.76 -1.13
CA ILE A 10 10.10 5.31 -1.86
C ILE A 10 10.25 6.81 -1.60
N GLY A 11 11.47 7.34 -1.71
CA GLY A 11 11.73 8.79 -1.58
C GLY A 11 11.81 9.33 -0.14
N ARG A 12 11.48 8.53 0.88
CA ARG A 12 11.73 8.85 2.31
C ARG A 12 12.12 7.62 3.11
N HIS A 13 12.77 7.83 4.25
CA HIS A 13 13.08 6.75 5.19
C HIS A 13 11.85 6.47 6.08
N HIS A 14 10.97 5.58 5.62
CA HIS A 14 9.81 5.10 6.38
C HIS A 14 9.86 3.56 6.43
N PRO A 15 9.53 2.91 7.56
CA PRO A 15 9.64 1.45 7.70
C PRO A 15 8.70 0.67 6.78
N GLY A 16 7.68 1.33 6.21
CA GLY A 16 6.57 0.69 5.51
C GLY A 16 5.59 0.07 6.49
N GLU A 17 4.57 -0.62 5.98
CA GLU A 17 3.58 -1.29 6.82
C GLU A 17 2.92 -2.46 6.07
N ILE A 18 2.47 -3.47 6.82
CA ILE A 18 1.62 -4.54 6.27
C ILE A 18 0.22 -4.39 6.84
N VAL A 19 -0.76 -4.17 5.98
CA VAL A 19 -2.15 -3.92 6.38
C VAL A 19 -3.08 -4.96 5.73
N ASN A 20 -4.07 -5.42 6.48
CA ASN A 20 -5.17 -6.20 5.92
C ASN A 20 -6.26 -5.24 5.45
N MET A 21 -6.67 -5.35 4.18
CA MET A 21 -7.74 -4.53 3.60
C MET A 21 -8.88 -5.43 3.10
N ASP A 22 -10.11 -4.93 3.16
CA ASP A 22 -11.29 -5.61 2.61
C ASP A 22 -11.45 -5.39 1.10
N THR A 23 -10.81 -4.34 0.57
CA THR A 23 -10.76 -4.01 -0.86
C THR A 23 -9.30 -3.90 -1.32
N PRO A 24 -8.98 -4.26 -2.58
CA PRO A 24 -7.63 -4.10 -3.08
C PRO A 24 -7.29 -2.60 -3.21
N PRO A 25 -6.03 -2.22 -2.95
CA PRO A 25 -5.54 -0.88 -3.27
C PRO A 25 -5.39 -0.70 -4.79
N HIS A 26 -5.43 0.54 -5.24
CA HIS A 26 -5.23 0.93 -6.62
C HIS A 26 -4.15 2.01 -6.74
N VAL A 27 -3.53 2.08 -7.92
CA VAL A 27 -2.62 3.18 -8.24
C VAL A 27 -3.39 4.50 -8.24
N GLY A 28 -2.83 5.52 -7.59
CA GLY A 28 -3.44 6.83 -7.36
C GLY A 28 -4.22 6.93 -6.04
N ASP A 29 -4.49 5.82 -5.35
CA ASP A 29 -5.10 5.88 -4.02
C ASP A 29 -4.17 6.61 -3.04
N LYS A 30 -4.76 7.44 -2.18
CA LYS A 30 -4.07 8.04 -1.04
C LYS A 30 -4.35 7.19 0.20
N ILE A 31 -3.28 6.75 0.85
CA ILE A 31 -3.32 5.91 2.03
C ILE A 31 -2.61 6.61 3.19
N GLN A 32 -3.13 6.40 4.39
CA GLN A 32 -2.53 6.91 5.62
C GLN A 32 -1.84 5.75 6.35
N LEU A 33 -0.54 5.91 6.63
CA LEU A 33 0.23 4.98 7.46
C LEU A 33 0.76 5.77 8.66
N GLY A 34 0.28 5.42 9.86
CA GLY A 34 0.47 6.27 11.02
C GLY A 34 -0.11 7.67 10.81
N ASP A 35 0.74 8.69 10.99
CA ASP A 35 0.36 10.11 10.87
C ASP A 35 0.67 10.71 9.50
N GLU A 36 1.19 9.92 8.55
CA GLU A 36 1.63 10.40 7.24
C GLU A 36 0.74 9.88 6.10
N THR A 37 0.51 10.72 5.10
CA THR A 37 -0.21 10.35 3.87
C THR A 37 0.76 10.04 2.73
N PHE A 38 0.41 9.04 1.93
CA PHE A 38 1.19 8.54 0.80
C PHE A 38 0.27 8.27 -0.40
N GLU A 39 0.80 8.42 -1.62
CA GLU A 39 0.12 8.05 -2.86
C GLU A 39 0.69 6.72 -3.37
N ILE A 40 -0.18 5.79 -3.71
CA ILE A 40 0.21 4.50 -4.31
C ILE A 40 0.58 4.73 -5.77
N THR A 41 1.80 4.35 -6.15
CA THR A 41 2.30 4.48 -7.52
C THR A 41 2.31 3.16 -8.28
N GLU A 42 2.26 2.04 -7.57
CA GLU A 42 2.30 0.69 -8.16
C GLU A 42 1.60 -0.32 -7.24
N VAL A 43 0.87 -1.27 -7.82
CA VAL A 43 0.29 -2.41 -7.10
C VAL A 43 0.60 -3.69 -7.86
N VAL A 44 1.21 -4.67 -7.19
CA VAL A 44 1.58 -5.96 -7.78
C VAL A 44 1.10 -7.10 -6.89
N ALA A 45 0.51 -8.14 -7.49
CA ALA A 45 0.24 -9.38 -6.79
C ALA A 45 1.53 -10.20 -6.65
N LEU A 46 1.96 -10.46 -5.42
CA LEU A 46 3.21 -11.17 -5.15
C LEU A 46 3.10 -12.67 -5.46
N ILE A 47 1.94 -13.25 -5.15
CA ILE A 47 1.61 -14.65 -5.40
C ILE A 47 0.13 -14.77 -5.77
N PRO A 48 -0.28 -15.88 -6.44
CA PRO A 48 -1.69 -16.16 -6.67
C PRO A 48 -2.48 -16.18 -5.35
N PRO A 49 -3.74 -15.70 -5.34
CA PRO A 49 -4.61 -15.78 -4.17
C PRO A 49 -4.75 -17.21 -3.65
N ARG A 50 -4.86 -17.36 -2.32
CA ARG A 50 -5.01 -18.65 -1.65
C ARG A 50 -6.22 -18.61 -0.73
N GLY A 51 -7.29 -19.31 -1.12
CA GLY A 51 -8.56 -19.28 -0.41
C GLY A 51 -9.09 -17.84 -0.34
N GLU A 52 -9.36 -17.37 0.88
CA GLU A 52 -9.87 -16.02 1.14
C GLU A 52 -8.79 -14.93 1.19
N PHE A 53 -7.53 -15.22 0.86
CA PHE A 53 -6.42 -14.26 0.98
C PHE A 53 -5.76 -13.94 -0.36
N ALA A 54 -5.48 -12.67 -0.60
CA ALA A 54 -4.60 -12.19 -1.66
C ALA A 54 -3.40 -11.44 -1.04
N TYR A 55 -2.22 -11.57 -1.63
CA TYR A 55 -0.98 -10.94 -1.16
C TYR A 55 -0.52 -9.92 -2.17
N LEU A 56 -0.57 -8.66 -1.81
CA LEU A 56 -0.25 -7.53 -2.68
C LEU A 56 0.96 -6.78 -2.13
N HIS A 57 1.77 -6.27 -3.04
CA HIS A 57 2.80 -5.28 -2.78
C HIS A 57 2.32 -3.95 -3.37
N ALA A 58 2.38 -2.90 -2.58
CA ALA A 58 2.07 -1.55 -3.02
C ALA A 58 3.29 -0.65 -2.81
N THR A 59 3.78 -0.04 -3.87
CA THR A 59 4.83 0.99 -3.78
C THR A 59 4.15 2.34 -3.63
N CYS A 60 4.60 3.14 -2.67
CA CYS A 60 4.02 4.46 -2.39
C CYS A 60 5.09 5.53 -2.29
N LYS A 61 4.71 6.76 -2.63
CA LYS A 61 5.52 7.96 -2.42
C LYS A 61 4.83 8.90 -1.42
N PRO A 62 5.57 9.76 -0.70
CA PRO A 62 4.98 10.85 0.08
C PRO A 62 4.06 11.70 -0.80
N VAL A 63 2.94 12.13 -0.24
CA VAL A 63 2.22 13.29 -0.78
C VAL A 63 2.86 14.51 -0.13
N GLU A 64 3.46 15.39 -0.93
CA GLU A 64 3.87 16.71 -0.43
C GLU A 64 2.59 17.44 -0.01
N GLU A 65 2.49 17.83 1.26
CA GLU A 65 1.45 18.77 1.69
C GLU A 65 1.86 20.13 1.12
N GLU A 66 1.11 20.65 0.15
CA GLU A 66 1.23 22.04 -0.26
C GLU A 66 0.76 22.91 0.91
N ASP A 67 1.71 23.58 1.59
CA ASP A 67 1.47 24.61 2.61
C ASP A 67 0.61 25.79 2.09
#